data_AF-A0A972UUZ1-F1
#
_entry.id   AF-A0A972UUZ1-F1
#
_cell.length_a   1.000
_cell.length_b   1.000
_cell.length_c   1.000
_cell.angle_alpha   90.00
_cell.angle_beta   90.00
_cell.angle_gamma   90.00
#
_symmetry.space_group_name_H-M   'P 1'
#
loop_
_entity.id
_entity.type
_entity.pdbx_description
1 polymer ?
#
loop_
_entity_poly.entity_id
_entity_poly.type
_entity_poly.pdbx_seq_one_letter_code
_entity_poly.pdbx_strand_id
1 'polypeptide(L)'
;MELKELLTTYWSQVTLILIAIGYFVKRLLDIKSRKIEINHSLFQTNRITSVNNFFSNYSKVDLMWDQIAIYDIFLRKLTANEIDRIIIPPLNDLKRSLLELKIYFKPEEYKYFDELGIGLSSINGKLSRLYFNVEGEIDVDRKIFEFGKFKSDVVMRNKELMDDLCEMLKKKFY
;
A
#
# COMPACT_ATOMS: atom_id res chain seq x y z
N MET A 1 -27.26 -16.01 -63.34
CA MET A 1 -27.78 -14.83 -62.63
C MET A 1 -26.57 -14.00 -62.23
N GLU A 2 -26.37 -12.88 -62.90
CA GLU A 2 -25.17 -12.06 -62.70
C GLU A 2 -25.24 -11.37 -61.33
N LEU A 3 -24.10 -11.24 -60.65
CA LEU A 3 -23.98 -10.59 -59.34
C LEU A 3 -24.67 -9.21 -59.29
N LYS A 4 -24.68 -8.52 -60.44
CA LYS A 4 -25.35 -7.24 -60.63
C LYS A 4 -26.87 -7.29 -60.46
N GLU A 5 -27.55 -8.33 -60.98
CA GLU A 5 -29.02 -8.46 -60.89
C GLU A 5 -29.49 -8.78 -59.47
N LEU A 6 -28.68 -9.55 -58.74
CA LEU A 6 -28.92 -9.88 -57.33
C LEU A 6 -28.78 -8.64 -56.45
N LEU A 7 -27.79 -7.78 -56.74
CA LEU A 7 -27.56 -6.53 -56.04
C LEU A 7 -28.60 -5.45 -56.37
N THR A 8 -29.10 -5.36 -57.61
CA THR A 8 -30.13 -4.36 -57.97
C THR A 8 -31.53 -4.75 -57.48
N THR A 9 -31.86 -6.04 -57.45
CA THR A 9 -33.20 -6.52 -57.03
C THR A 9 -33.34 -6.64 -55.51
N TYR A 10 -32.27 -7.03 -54.81
CA TYR A 10 -32.28 -7.29 -53.36
C TYR A 10 -31.47 -6.27 -52.54
N TRP A 11 -31.20 -5.08 -53.11
CA TRP A 11 -30.34 -4.06 -52.50
C TRP A 11 -30.76 -3.68 -51.07
N SER A 12 -32.06 -3.53 -50.83
CA SER A 12 -32.60 -3.17 -49.53
C SER A 12 -32.41 -4.27 -48.49
N GLN A 13 -32.58 -5.55 -48.86
CA GLN A 13 -32.36 -6.69 -47.98
C GLN A 13 -30.87 -6.86 -47.65
N VAL A 14 -29.98 -6.70 -48.63
CA VAL A 14 -28.53 -6.73 -48.41
C VAL A 14 -28.11 -5.60 -47.47
N THR A 15 -28.65 -4.40 -47.64
CA THR A 15 -28.37 -3.25 -46.77
C THR A 15 -28.85 -3.49 -45.34
N LEU A 16 -30.06 -4.04 -45.15
CA LEU A 16 -30.59 -4.41 -43.83
C LEU A 16 -29.73 -5.45 -43.12
N ILE A 17 -29.25 -6.47 -43.84
CA ILE A 17 -28.34 -7.49 -43.27
C ILE A 17 -27.02 -6.85 -42.85
N LEU A 18 -26.44 -5.97 -43.66
CA LEU A 18 -25.22 -5.25 -43.32
C LEU A 18 -25.39 -4.33 -42.11
N ILE A 19 -26.53 -3.63 -42.00
CA ILE A 19 -26.87 -2.81 -40.83
C ILE A 19 -27.00 -3.69 -39.58
N ALA A 20 -27.67 -4.83 -39.68
CA ALA A 20 -27.82 -5.77 -38.57
C ALA A 20 -26.44 -6.30 -38.10
N ILE A 21 -25.60 -6.77 -39.03
CA ILE A 21 -24.24 -7.23 -38.73
C ILE A 21 -23.42 -6.09 -38.10
N GLY A 22 -23.48 -4.89 -38.67
CA GLY A 22 -22.79 -3.71 -38.15
C GLY A 22 -23.21 -3.35 -36.73
N TYR A 23 -24.50 -3.42 -36.42
CA TYR A 23 -25.02 -3.24 -35.06
C TYR A 23 -24.46 -4.28 -34.08
N PHE A 24 -24.44 -5.56 -34.47
CA PHE A 24 -23.88 -6.62 -33.63
C PHE A 24 -22.38 -6.45 -33.38
N VAL A 25 -21.60 -6.14 -34.42
CA VAL A 25 -20.16 -5.88 -34.30
C VAL A 25 -19.91 -4.69 -33.38
N LYS A 26 -20.63 -3.57 -33.56
CA LYS A 26 -20.53 -2.40 -32.68
C LYS A 26 -20.84 -2.76 -31.24
N ARG A 27 -21.92 -3.51 -31.00
CA ARG A 27 -22.33 -3.92 -29.65
C ARG A 27 -21.27 -4.78 -28.95
N LEU A 28 -20.63 -5.69 -29.68
CA LEU A 28 -19.52 -6.50 -29.13
C LEU A 28 -18.30 -5.65 -28.79
N LEU A 29 -17.94 -4.69 -29.65
CA LEU A 29 -16.84 -3.76 -29.39
C LEU A 29 -17.12 -2.86 -28.18
N ASP A 30 -18.34 -2.34 -28.07
CA ASP A 30 -18.77 -1.50 -26.94
C ASP A 30 -18.68 -2.27 -25.61
N ILE A 31 -19.11 -3.53 -25.58
CA ILE A 31 -19.00 -4.39 -24.38
C ILE A 31 -17.52 -4.62 -24.02
N LYS A 32 -16.67 -4.91 -25.01
CA LYS A 32 -15.23 -5.12 -24.78
C LYS A 32 -14.56 -3.86 -24.25
N SER A 33 -14.88 -2.70 -24.83
CA SER A 33 -14.38 -1.40 -24.40
C SER A 33 -14.77 -1.10 -22.95
N ARG A 34 -16.06 -1.25 -22.60
CA ARG A 34 -16.55 -1.08 -21.24
C ARG A 34 -15.87 -2.00 -20.24
N LYS A 35 -15.60 -3.26 -20.60
CA LYS A 35 -14.89 -4.20 -19.72
C LYS A 35 -13.46 -3.73 -19.42
N ILE A 36 -12.75 -3.21 -20.42
CA ILE A 36 -11.40 -2.67 -20.24
C ILE A 36 -11.45 -1.44 -19.33
N GLU A 37 -12.40 -0.54 -19.55
CA GLU A 37 -12.61 0.65 -18.74
C GLU A 37 -12.93 0.31 -17.28
N ILE A 38 -13.87 -0.62 -17.05
CA ILE A 38 -14.23 -1.10 -15.70
C ILE A 38 -13.01 -1.71 -15.00
N ASN A 39 -12.25 -2.56 -15.70
CA ASN A 39 -11.05 -3.16 -15.12
C ASN A 39 -10.00 -2.10 -14.75
N HIS A 40 -9.79 -1.10 -15.61
CA HIS A 40 -8.88 0.00 -15.32
C HIS A 40 -9.38 0.83 -14.12
N SER A 41 -10.67 1.15 -14.07
CA SER A 41 -11.28 1.87 -12.95
C SER A 41 -11.15 1.09 -11.64
N LEU A 42 -11.45 -0.21 -11.64
CA LEU A 42 -11.29 -1.08 -10.47
C LEU A 42 -9.83 -1.13 -10.01
N PHE A 43 -8.89 -1.21 -10.93
CA PHE A 43 -7.46 -1.19 -10.61
C PHE A 43 -7.05 0.11 -9.91
N GLN A 44 -7.48 1.27 -10.41
CA GLN A 44 -7.17 2.56 -9.79
C GLN A 44 -7.84 2.71 -8.41
N THR A 45 -9.10 2.29 -8.27
CA THR A 45 -9.80 2.30 -6.97
C THR A 45 -9.09 1.42 -5.94
N ASN A 46 -8.70 0.21 -6.32
CA ASN A 46 -7.98 -0.70 -5.44
C ASN A 46 -6.60 -0.15 -5.06
N ARG A 47 -5.90 0.46 -6.03
CA ARG A 47 -4.60 1.09 -5.80
C ARG A 47 -4.68 2.22 -4.78
N ILE A 48 -5.66 3.13 -4.91
CA ILE A 48 -5.88 4.22 -3.94
C ILE A 48 -6.26 3.64 -2.57
N THR A 49 -7.10 2.61 -2.55
CA THR A 49 -7.51 1.93 -1.31
C THR A 49 -6.31 1.33 -0.59
N SER A 50 -5.39 0.66 -1.30
CA SER A 50 -4.16 0.11 -0.72
C SER A 50 -3.23 1.20 -0.19
N VAL A 51 -3.13 2.35 -0.88
CA VAL A 51 -2.37 3.51 -0.37
C VAL A 51 -2.97 4.06 0.92
N ASN A 52 -4.29 4.22 0.99
CA ASN A 52 -4.97 4.67 2.20
C ASN A 52 -4.82 3.68 3.36
N ASN A 53 -4.90 2.37 3.08
CA ASN A 53 -4.66 1.32 4.07
C ASN A 53 -3.24 1.38 4.62
N PHE A 54 -2.25 1.62 3.76
CA PHE A 54 -0.87 1.82 4.19
C PHE A 54 -0.74 3.01 5.14
N PHE A 55 -1.25 4.20 4.77
CA PHE A 55 -1.16 5.37 5.65
C PHE A 55 -1.89 5.15 6.98
N SER A 56 -3.07 4.53 6.95
CA SER A 56 -3.81 4.18 8.17
C SER A 56 -3.02 3.25 9.08
N ASN A 57 -2.42 2.20 8.53
CA ASN A 57 -1.62 1.26 9.31
C ASN A 57 -0.28 1.86 9.77
N TYR A 58 0.33 2.72 8.96
CA TYR A 58 1.52 3.49 9.33
C TYR A 58 1.23 4.35 10.56
N SER A 59 0.14 5.14 10.53
CA SER A 59 -0.25 6.00 11.65
C SER A 59 -0.57 5.21 12.92
N LYS A 60 -1.15 4.00 12.80
CA LYS A 60 -1.37 3.13 13.96
C LYS A 60 -0.06 2.69 14.61
N VAL A 61 0.94 2.32 13.81
CA VAL A 61 2.27 1.93 14.33
C VAL A 61 2.97 3.12 14.98
N ASP A 62 2.91 4.29 14.35
CA ASP A 62 3.49 5.52 14.89
C ASP A 62 2.86 5.89 16.24
N LEU A 63 1.53 5.93 16.31
CA LEU A 63 0.79 6.17 17.55
C LEU A 63 1.08 5.12 18.63
N MET A 64 1.20 3.85 18.26
CA MET A 64 1.59 2.80 19.20
C MET A 64 2.97 3.09 19.81
N TRP A 65 3.96 3.52 19.03
CA TRP A 65 5.28 3.88 19.53
C TRP A 65 5.30 5.14 20.41
N ASP A 66 4.33 6.01 20.25
CA ASP A 66 4.15 7.18 21.11
C ASP A 66 3.43 6.86 22.42
N GLN A 67 2.51 5.89 22.39
CA GLN A 67 1.67 5.55 23.55
C GLN A 67 2.25 4.43 24.41
N ILE A 68 3.15 3.61 23.87
CA ILE A 68 3.70 2.46 24.59
C ILE A 68 4.51 2.93 25.82
N ALA A 69 4.26 2.29 26.97
CA ALA A 69 4.91 2.61 28.23
C ALA A 69 6.36 2.09 28.28
N ILE A 70 7.26 2.75 27.55
CA ILE A 70 8.68 2.36 27.43
C ILE A 70 9.38 2.23 28.80
N TYR A 71 9.05 3.09 29.75
CA TYR A 71 9.58 3.04 31.11
C TYR A 71 9.24 1.71 31.80
N ASP A 72 7.97 1.30 31.73
CA ASP A 72 7.49 0.06 32.34
C ASP A 72 8.07 -1.19 31.65
N ILE A 73 8.33 -1.10 30.35
CA ILE A 73 9.03 -2.15 29.59
C ILE A 73 10.45 -2.34 30.12
N PHE A 74 11.24 -1.27 30.25
CA PHE A 74 12.62 -1.40 30.71
C PHE A 74 12.74 -1.72 32.21
N LEU A 75 11.74 -1.35 33.01
CA LEU A 75 11.59 -1.84 34.40
C LEU A 75 11.13 -3.29 34.51
N ARG A 76 10.90 -4.00 33.39
CA ARG A 76 10.41 -5.39 33.35
C ARG A 76 9.05 -5.58 34.05
N LYS A 77 8.22 -4.54 34.08
CA LYS A 77 6.82 -4.67 34.55
C LYS A 77 5.95 -5.39 33.54
N LEU A 78 6.36 -5.40 32.27
CA LEU A 78 5.72 -6.15 31.19
C LEU A 78 6.61 -7.32 30.78
N THR A 79 5.99 -8.48 30.60
CA THR A 79 6.63 -9.66 30.02
C THR A 79 6.81 -9.50 28.52
N ALA A 80 7.74 -10.26 27.93
CA ALA A 80 7.96 -10.27 26.48
C ALA A 80 6.66 -10.55 25.69
N ASN A 81 5.82 -11.47 26.19
CA ASN A 81 4.55 -11.79 25.55
C ASN A 81 3.55 -10.62 25.58
N GLU A 82 3.54 -9.82 26.64
CA GLU A 82 2.68 -8.64 26.75
C GLU A 82 3.17 -7.53 25.81
N ILE A 83 4.48 -7.35 25.72
CA ILE A 83 5.12 -6.43 24.77
C ILE A 83 4.76 -6.82 23.33
N ASP A 84 4.89 -8.10 22.98
CA ASP A 84 4.59 -8.60 21.64
C ASP A 84 3.11 -8.44 21.28
N ARG A 85 2.19 -8.63 22.24
CA ARG A 85 0.75 -8.40 22.02
C ARG A 85 0.42 -6.95 21.66
N ILE A 86 1.23 -6.00 22.12
CA ILE A 86 1.07 -4.58 21.78
C ILE A 86 1.72 -4.28 20.43
N ILE A 87 2.95 -4.77 20.21
CA ILE A 87 3.81 -4.33 19.11
C ILE A 87 3.56 -5.10 17.80
N ILE A 88 3.39 -6.42 17.88
CA ILE A 88 3.37 -7.28 16.70
C ILE A 88 2.13 -7.09 15.82
N PRO A 89 0.89 -6.95 16.35
CA PRO A 89 -0.28 -6.78 15.51
C PRO A 89 -0.22 -5.58 14.56
N PRO A 90 0.05 -4.33 15.01
CA PRO A 90 0.09 -3.19 14.11
C PRO A 90 1.26 -3.26 13.12
N LEU A 91 2.42 -3.82 13.51
CA LEU A 91 3.53 -4.06 12.58
C LEU A 91 3.17 -5.07 11.48
N ASN A 92 2.41 -6.12 11.81
CA ASN A 92 1.93 -7.09 10.83
C ASN A 92 0.91 -6.48 9.87
N ASP A 93 0.02 -5.63 10.35
CA ASP A 93 -0.94 -4.91 9.51
C ASP A 93 -0.22 -3.96 8.53
N LEU A 94 0.80 -3.26 9.00
CA LEU A 94 1.66 -2.44 8.14
C LEU A 94 2.37 -3.30 7.09
N LYS A 95 3.00 -4.41 7.51
CA LYS A 95 3.67 -5.35 6.59
C LYS A 95 2.72 -5.90 5.53
N ARG A 96 1.48 -6.23 5.90
CA ARG A 96 0.46 -6.68 4.96
C ARG A 96 0.13 -5.60 3.93
N SER A 97 -0.06 -4.36 4.37
CA SER A 97 -0.33 -3.24 3.45
C SER A 97 0.81 -2.98 2.47
N LEU A 98 2.07 -3.16 2.91
CA LEU A 98 3.25 -3.09 2.02
C LEU A 98 3.23 -4.18 0.94
N LEU A 99 2.92 -5.43 1.32
CA LEU A 99 2.81 -6.52 0.35
C LEU A 99 1.70 -6.26 -0.69
N GLU A 100 0.58 -5.69 -0.27
CA GLU A 100 -0.50 -5.29 -1.18
C GLU A 100 -0.06 -4.17 -2.14
N LEU A 101 0.66 -3.16 -1.65
CA LEU A 101 1.18 -2.07 -2.48
C LEU A 101 2.15 -2.53 -3.58
N LYS A 102 2.91 -3.59 -3.33
CA LYS A 102 3.84 -4.17 -4.30
C LYS A 102 3.17 -4.62 -5.60
N ILE A 103 1.85 -4.86 -5.58
CA ILE A 103 1.05 -5.22 -6.76
C ILE A 103 0.85 -4.00 -7.70
N TYR A 104 0.80 -2.79 -7.13
CA TYR A 104 0.36 -1.58 -7.84
C TYR A 104 1.49 -0.62 -8.21
N PHE A 105 2.64 -0.73 -7.56
CA PHE A 105 3.76 0.20 -7.71
C PHE A 105 4.99 -0.47 -8.31
N LYS A 106 5.74 0.30 -9.09
CA LYS A 106 7.04 -0.16 -9.60
C LYS A 106 8.06 -0.22 -8.47
N PRO A 107 9.14 -1.00 -8.60
CA PRO A 107 10.16 -1.13 -7.55
C PRO A 107 10.71 0.22 -7.05
N GLU A 108 10.90 1.19 -7.94
CA GLU A 108 11.46 2.51 -7.62
C GLU A 108 10.52 3.34 -6.74
N GLU A 109 9.21 3.19 -6.93
CA GLU A 109 8.17 3.89 -6.18
C GLU A 109 7.84 3.15 -4.88
N TYR A 110 7.80 1.81 -4.96
CA TYR A 110 7.61 0.93 -3.82
C TYR A 110 8.70 1.13 -2.76
N LYS A 111 9.92 1.47 -3.18
CA LYS A 111 11.06 1.74 -2.29
C LYS A 111 10.73 2.73 -1.17
N TYR A 112 9.98 3.80 -1.44
CA TYR A 112 9.61 4.78 -0.41
C TYR A 112 8.74 4.15 0.68
N PHE A 113 7.73 3.37 0.28
CA PHE A 113 6.88 2.64 1.20
C PHE A 113 7.69 1.62 2.02
N ASP A 114 8.57 0.89 1.36
CA ASP A 114 9.41 -0.13 1.99
C ASP A 114 10.37 0.50 3.03
N GLU A 115 11.03 1.61 2.70
CA GLU A 115 11.90 2.34 3.62
C GLU A 115 11.16 2.85 4.85
N LEU A 116 9.95 3.39 4.68
CA LEU A 116 9.09 3.80 5.81
C LEU A 116 8.76 2.61 6.73
N GLY A 117 8.41 1.46 6.15
CA GLY A 117 8.13 0.23 6.88
C GLY A 117 9.36 -0.33 7.62
N ILE A 118 10.53 -0.30 6.97
CA ILE A 118 11.81 -0.69 7.57
C ILE A 118 12.14 0.22 8.74
N GLY A 119 11.95 1.54 8.58
CA GLY A 119 12.14 2.53 9.65
C GLY A 119 11.36 2.14 10.90
N LEU A 120 10.03 2.01 10.80
CA LEU A 120 9.18 1.68 11.94
C LEU A 120 9.49 0.29 12.53
N SER A 121 9.83 -0.69 11.70
CA SER A 121 10.24 -2.04 12.17
C SER A 121 11.58 -2.01 12.89
N SER A 122 12.49 -1.12 12.52
CA SER A 122 13.81 -0.99 13.13
C SER A 122 13.73 -0.49 14.59
N ILE A 123 12.68 0.28 14.93
CA ILE A 123 12.39 0.72 16.31
C ILE A 123 12.16 -0.51 17.19
N ASN A 124 11.39 -1.49 16.74
CA ASN A 124 11.23 -2.76 17.45
C ASN A 124 12.56 -3.50 17.62
N GLY A 125 13.38 -3.53 16.57
CA GLY A 125 14.73 -4.12 16.63
C GLY A 125 15.64 -3.42 17.65
N LYS A 126 15.54 -2.09 17.81
CA LYS A 126 16.27 -1.35 18.85
C LYS A 126 15.70 -1.64 20.25
N LEU A 127 14.37 -1.67 20.41
CA LEU A 127 13.73 -2.03 21.68
C LEU A 127 14.16 -3.42 22.14
N SER A 128 14.02 -4.43 21.27
CA SER A 128 14.40 -5.81 21.54
C SER A 128 15.87 -5.91 21.97
N ARG A 129 16.79 -5.26 21.24
CA ARG A 129 18.20 -5.20 21.63
C ARG A 129 18.39 -4.60 23.02
N LEU A 130 17.79 -3.45 23.34
CA LEU A 130 17.95 -2.81 24.65
C LEU A 130 17.31 -3.61 25.79
N TYR A 131 16.19 -4.27 25.52
CA TYR A 131 15.46 -5.10 26.49
C TYR A 131 16.23 -6.37 26.83
N PHE A 132 16.74 -7.08 25.82
CA PHE A 132 17.48 -8.33 25.97
C PHE A 132 18.99 -8.15 26.20
N ASN A 133 19.55 -6.94 26.08
CA ASN A 133 20.97 -6.73 26.39
C ASN A 133 21.20 -6.90 27.91
N VAL A 134 21.83 -8.02 28.26
CA VAL A 134 22.25 -8.41 29.62
C VAL A 134 23.71 -8.00 29.88
N GLU A 135 24.47 -7.65 28.83
CA GLU A 135 25.89 -7.33 28.92
C GLU A 135 26.11 -5.86 29.31
N GLY A 136 26.29 -5.67 30.61
CA GLY A 136 26.52 -4.40 31.27
C GLY A 136 25.23 -3.87 31.89
N GLU A 137 25.28 -3.54 33.18
CA GLU A 137 24.24 -2.79 33.90
C GLU A 137 24.11 -1.38 33.29
N ILE A 138 23.59 -1.30 32.07
CA ILE A 138 23.12 -0.05 31.50
C ILE A 138 21.86 0.28 32.28
N ASP A 139 21.97 1.32 33.10
CA ASP A 139 20.86 1.86 33.87
C ASP A 139 19.63 2.12 32.97
N VAL A 140 18.45 1.92 33.55
CA VAL A 140 17.16 2.02 32.86
C VAL A 140 17.02 3.38 32.18
N ASP A 141 17.47 4.44 32.83
CA ASP A 141 17.45 5.81 32.29
C ASP A 141 18.27 5.93 31.00
N ARG A 142 19.43 5.27 30.94
CA ARG A 142 20.26 5.25 29.73
C ARG A 142 19.60 4.45 28.61
N LYS A 143 18.93 3.32 28.91
CA LYS A 143 18.17 2.56 27.91
C LYS A 143 17.03 3.39 27.32
N ILE A 144 16.29 4.11 28.16
CA ILE A 144 15.21 4.99 27.75
C ILE A 144 15.75 6.11 26.86
N PHE A 145 16.82 6.77 27.27
CA PHE A 145 17.44 7.83 26.49
C PHE A 145 17.91 7.33 25.11
N GLU A 146 18.62 6.21 25.06
CA GLU A 146 19.09 5.61 23.81
C GLU A 146 17.94 5.18 22.89
N PHE A 147 16.87 4.62 23.46
CA PHE A 147 15.67 4.27 22.71
C PHE A 147 14.97 5.52 22.16
N GLY A 148 14.73 6.51 23.02
CA GLY A 148 14.03 7.75 22.65
C GLY A 148 14.76 8.52 21.56
N LYS A 149 16.09 8.64 21.66
CA LYS A 149 16.93 9.25 20.61
C LYS A 149 16.79 8.50 19.29
N PHE A 150 16.97 7.17 19.30
CA PHE A 150 16.85 6.36 18.09
C PHE A 150 15.46 6.46 17.46
N LYS A 151 14.40 6.40 18.27
CA LYS A 151 13.02 6.58 17.81
C LYS A 151 12.86 7.94 17.12
N SER A 152 13.33 9.02 17.75
CA SER A 152 13.24 10.37 17.21
C SER A 152 13.97 10.50 15.86
N ASP A 153 15.17 9.94 15.75
CA ASP A 153 15.96 9.95 14.51
C ASP A 153 15.23 9.21 13.38
N VAL A 154 14.64 8.04 13.69
CA VAL A 154 13.85 7.27 12.71
C VAL A 154 12.58 8.02 12.30
N VAL A 155 11.83 8.58 13.24
CA VAL A 155 10.59 9.33 12.95
C VAL A 155 10.89 10.56 12.10
N MET A 156 11.99 11.28 12.38
CA MET A 156 12.42 12.43 11.59
C MET A 156 12.76 12.02 10.15
N ARG A 157 13.56 10.97 9.97
CA ARG A 157 13.87 10.44 8.62
C ARG A 157 12.60 9.98 7.88
N ASN A 158 11.71 9.30 8.58
CA ASN A 158 10.46 8.85 7.98
C ASN A 158 9.55 10.02 7.58
N LYS A 159 9.59 11.15 8.31
CA LYS A 159 8.86 12.35 7.92
C LYS A 159 9.35 12.90 6.58
N GLU A 160 10.66 12.98 6.38
CA GLU A 160 11.26 13.39 5.10
C GLU A 160 10.84 12.45 3.96
N LEU A 161 10.93 11.13 4.18
CA LEU A 161 10.48 10.12 3.22
C LEU A 161 8.97 10.19 2.93
N MET A 162 8.17 10.57 3.94
CA MET A 162 6.73 10.73 3.80
C MET A 162 6.39 11.90 2.88
N ASP A 163 7.10 13.01 3.04
CA ASP A 163 6.93 14.20 2.18
C ASP A 163 7.28 13.87 0.72
N ASP A 164 8.40 13.18 0.50
CA ASP A 164 8.82 12.70 -0.83
C ASP A 164 7.79 11.73 -1.45
N LEU A 165 7.29 10.80 -0.64
CA LEU A 165 6.25 9.86 -1.05
C LEU A 165 4.98 10.61 -1.46
N CYS A 166 4.54 11.60 -0.68
CA CYS A 166 3.36 12.40 -0.98
C CYS A 166 3.52 13.18 -2.28
N GLU A 167 4.68 13.79 -2.52
CA GLU A 167 4.97 14.49 -3.78
C GLU A 167 4.98 13.54 -4.99
N MET A 168 5.53 12.34 -4.85
CA MET A 168 5.48 11.31 -5.88
C MET A 168 4.03 10.87 -6.16
N LEU A 169 3.21 10.66 -5.12
CA LEU A 169 1.82 10.25 -5.28
C LEU A 169 0.99 11.35 -5.96
N LYS A 170 1.20 12.63 -5.59
CA LYS A 170 0.52 13.77 -6.23
C LYS A 170 0.71 13.76 -7.74
N LYS A 171 1.95 13.62 -8.23
CA LYS A 171 2.28 13.58 -9.68
C LYS A 171 1.68 12.39 -10.44
N LYS A 172 1.22 11.37 -9.73
CA LYS A 172 0.77 10.09 -10.32
C LYS A 172 -0.73 9.87 -10.24
N PHE A 173 -1.40 10.59 -9.35
CA PHE A 173 -2.86 10.58 -9.22
C PHE A 173 -3.53 11.86 -9.72
N TYR A 174 -2.76 12.95 -9.94
CA TYR A 174 -3.16 14.19 -10.59
C TYR A 174 -2.27 14.44 -11.82
#